data_AF-A0A919B864-F1
#
_entry.id   AF-A0A919B864-F1
#
_cell.length_a   1.000
_cell.length_b   1.000
_cell.length_c   1.000
_cell.angle_alpha   90.00
_cell.angle_beta   90.00
_cell.angle_gamma   90.00
#
_symmetry.space_group_name_H-M   'P 1'
#
loop_
_entity.id
_entity.type
_entity.pdbx_description
1 polymer ?
#
loop_
_entity_poly.entity_id
_entity_poly.type
_entity_poly.pdbx_seq_one_letter_code
_entity_poly.pdbx_strand_id
1 'polypeptide(L)'
;MPGFTARYGRRRKHGLTQPEVADLVGVSLRWYSMLETGKAAPYSNDFLERVCRILLLDDDERHALYVYAVHREPAPRPRPDTSSIDPYLADYVRQHEMPAYISDLAWDLRIYNHAALKQWRWMAYGINIMIWVLTYPEARMQLIDWENAWAKPMAAQLRMAANKNPDHQRLAEVVREIRESDEDARRIYDEDVTSYTHPDGSHRRIYLPHHHDREFEVVWLGFTPLRDPTMRFIVSVPADSQPTGLPPAL
;
A
#
# COMPACT_ATOMS: atom_id res chain seq x y z
N MET A 1 -11.31 0.03 5.17
CA MET A 1 -11.35 -1.24 4.43
C MET A 1 -11.71 -0.93 2.99
N PRO A 2 -11.03 -1.53 2.01
CA PRO A 2 -11.34 -1.41 0.58
C PRO A 2 -12.72 -2.02 0.33
N GLY A 3 -13.47 -1.56 -0.67
CA GLY A 3 -14.89 -1.83 -0.90
C GLY A 3 -15.87 -1.36 0.19
N PHE A 4 -15.46 -1.27 1.47
CA PHE A 4 -16.41 -1.19 2.58
C PHE A 4 -17.29 0.07 2.58
N THR A 5 -16.70 1.27 2.50
CA THR A 5 -17.48 2.52 2.50
C THR A 5 -18.32 2.66 1.23
N ALA A 6 -17.80 2.20 0.08
CA ALA A 6 -18.52 2.20 -1.19
C ALA A 6 -19.69 1.19 -1.22
N ARG A 7 -19.57 0.06 -0.50
CA ARG A 7 -20.53 -1.05 -0.52
C ARG A 7 -21.54 -1.02 0.63
N TYR A 8 -21.17 -0.46 1.78
CA TYR A 8 -21.96 -0.48 3.01
C TYR A 8 -22.26 0.91 3.61
N GLY A 9 -21.73 1.98 3.02
CA GLY A 9 -21.97 3.36 3.43
C GLY A 9 -21.25 3.76 4.73
N ARG A 10 -21.47 5.02 5.15
CA ARG A 10 -20.86 5.62 6.35
C ARG A 10 -21.50 5.05 7.62
N ARG A 11 -20.82 4.13 8.32
CA ARG A 11 -21.36 3.50 9.55
C ARG A 11 -20.68 4.00 10.83
N ARG A 12 -21.49 4.09 11.91
CA ARG A 12 -21.14 4.59 13.26
C ARG A 12 -20.65 3.53 14.27
N LYS A 13 -20.54 2.24 13.91
CA LYS A 13 -20.11 1.17 14.86
C LYS A 13 -18.71 0.64 14.55
N HIS A 14 -17.92 0.44 15.60
CA HIS A 14 -16.56 -0.11 15.55
C HIS A 14 -16.59 -1.61 15.20
N GLY A 15 -15.99 -1.98 14.07
CA GLY A 15 -15.71 -3.38 13.70
C GLY A 15 -16.48 -3.89 12.47
N LEU A 16 -15.91 -4.91 11.81
CA LEU A 16 -16.56 -5.66 10.73
C LEU A 16 -17.48 -6.72 11.34
N THR A 17 -18.71 -6.81 10.85
CA THR A 17 -19.59 -7.94 11.16
C THR A 17 -19.23 -9.16 10.32
N GLN A 18 -19.53 -10.35 10.81
CA GLN A 18 -19.29 -11.61 10.11
C GLN A 18 -19.85 -11.64 8.66
N PRO A 19 -21.08 -11.14 8.37
CA PRO A 19 -21.57 -11.02 6.99
C PRO A 19 -20.77 -10.05 6.13
N GLU A 20 -20.33 -8.93 6.69
CA GLU A 20 -19.50 -7.96 5.96
C GLU A 20 -18.12 -8.54 5.64
N VAL A 21 -17.51 -9.31 6.54
CA VAL A 21 -16.24 -10.00 6.23
C VAL A 21 -16.44 -11.06 5.15
N ALA A 22 -17.47 -11.90 5.26
CA ALA A 22 -17.76 -12.93 4.26
C ALA A 22 -17.90 -12.33 2.85
N ASP A 23 -18.62 -11.21 2.76
CA ASP A 23 -18.82 -10.49 1.52
C ASP A 23 -17.54 -9.81 1.00
N LEU A 24 -16.73 -9.19 1.87
CA LEU A 24 -15.44 -8.60 1.49
C LEU A 24 -14.44 -9.65 0.98
N VAL A 25 -14.47 -10.86 1.56
CA VAL A 25 -13.63 -11.98 1.11
C VAL A 25 -14.15 -12.58 -0.21
N GLY A 26 -15.44 -12.37 -0.51
CA GLY A 26 -16.09 -12.84 -1.73
C GLY A 26 -16.68 -14.25 -1.60
N VAL A 27 -17.14 -14.64 -0.40
CA VAL A 27 -17.72 -15.96 -0.12
C VAL A 27 -19.08 -15.84 0.55
N SER A 28 -19.84 -16.94 0.56
CA SER A 28 -21.10 -16.98 1.33
C SER A 28 -20.82 -16.86 2.84
N LEU A 29 -21.76 -16.24 3.57
CA LEU A 29 -21.70 -16.17 5.03
C LEU A 29 -21.49 -17.55 5.66
N ARG A 30 -22.21 -18.57 5.15
CA ARG A 30 -22.06 -19.95 5.62
C ARG A 30 -20.64 -20.49 5.45
N TRP A 31 -19.99 -20.20 4.32
CA TRP A 31 -18.60 -20.61 4.05
C TRP A 31 -17.62 -19.92 5.00
N TYR A 32 -17.79 -18.63 5.24
CA TYR A 32 -16.96 -17.89 6.20
C TYR A 32 -17.18 -18.37 7.64
N SER A 33 -18.42 -18.65 8.06
CA SER A 33 -18.71 -19.23 9.38
C SER A 33 -18.06 -20.61 9.58
N MET A 34 -17.85 -21.39 8.51
CA MET A 34 -17.10 -22.66 8.63
C MET A 34 -15.64 -22.40 9.02
N LEU A 35 -15.00 -21.36 8.48
CA LEU A 35 -13.65 -20.98 8.85
C LEU A 35 -13.60 -20.56 10.32
N GLU A 36 -14.50 -19.68 10.76
CA GLU A 36 -14.54 -19.20 12.14
C GLU A 36 -14.83 -20.31 13.17
N THR A 37 -15.62 -21.31 12.79
CA THR A 37 -15.94 -22.45 13.65
C THR A 37 -14.91 -23.58 13.59
N GLY A 38 -13.80 -23.39 12.87
CA GLY A 38 -12.73 -24.38 12.75
C GLY A 38 -13.11 -25.63 11.95
N LYS A 39 -14.14 -25.56 11.11
CA LYS A 39 -14.52 -26.69 10.25
C LYS A 39 -13.52 -26.82 9.11
N ALA A 40 -13.00 -28.03 8.93
CA ALA A 40 -12.15 -28.38 7.81
C ALA A 40 -12.92 -28.21 6.48
N ALA A 41 -12.31 -27.48 5.55
CA ALA A 41 -12.77 -27.28 4.19
C ALA A 41 -11.56 -27.02 3.29
N PRO A 42 -11.66 -27.16 1.95
CA PRO A 42 -10.57 -26.86 1.03
C PRO A 42 -10.40 -25.33 0.88
N TYR A 43 -9.96 -24.65 1.95
CA TYR A 43 -9.66 -23.23 1.92
C TYR A 43 -8.46 -22.96 1.00
N SER A 44 -8.64 -22.14 -0.03
CA SER A 44 -7.56 -21.76 -0.92
C SER A 44 -6.60 -20.76 -0.26
N ASN A 45 -5.35 -20.70 -0.73
CA ASN A 45 -4.40 -19.67 -0.26
C ASN A 45 -4.92 -18.26 -0.53
N ASP A 46 -5.47 -18.02 -1.71
CA ASP A 46 -6.06 -16.72 -2.07
C ASP A 46 -7.19 -16.33 -1.09
N PHE A 47 -8.06 -17.28 -0.72
CA PHE A 47 -9.09 -17.04 0.29
C PHE A 47 -8.50 -16.69 1.67
N LEU A 48 -7.54 -17.47 2.17
CA LEU A 48 -6.92 -17.22 3.47
C LEU A 48 -6.12 -15.91 3.50
N GLU A 49 -5.42 -15.57 2.41
CA GLU A 49 -4.73 -14.27 2.31
C GLU A 49 -5.70 -13.10 2.26
N ARG A 50 -6.83 -13.24 1.56
CA ARG A 50 -7.91 -12.23 1.61
C ARG A 50 -8.43 -12.05 3.02
N VAL A 51 -8.63 -13.13 3.78
CA VAL A 51 -9.02 -13.07 5.19
C VAL A 51 -7.96 -12.35 6.02
N CYS A 52 -6.68 -12.73 5.88
CA CYS A 52 -5.57 -12.07 6.58
C CYS A 52 -5.53 -10.57 6.29
N ARG A 53 -5.72 -10.19 5.02
CA ARG A 53 -5.74 -8.79 4.58
C ARG A 53 -6.95 -8.01 5.12
N ILE A 54 -8.14 -8.62 5.11
CA ILE A 54 -9.38 -7.96 5.57
C ILE A 54 -9.44 -7.86 7.08
N LEU A 55 -8.89 -8.83 7.82
CA LEU A 55 -8.84 -8.79 9.28
C LEU A 55 -7.57 -8.12 9.80
N LEU A 56 -6.68 -7.75 8.89
CA LEU A 56 -5.40 -7.12 9.18
C LEU A 56 -4.47 -7.94 10.08
N LEU A 57 -4.54 -9.27 9.94
CA LEU A 57 -3.80 -10.20 10.77
C LEU A 57 -2.29 -9.96 10.66
N ASP A 58 -1.64 -9.89 11.82
CA ASP A 58 -0.18 -9.88 11.90
C ASP A 58 0.42 -11.23 11.47
N ASP A 59 1.76 -11.35 11.50
CA ASP A 59 2.43 -12.56 11.03
C ASP A 59 2.16 -13.78 11.93
N ASP A 60 1.98 -13.57 13.25
CA ASP A 60 1.69 -14.64 14.21
C ASP A 60 0.23 -15.09 14.09
N GLU A 61 -0.71 -14.15 13.98
CA GLU A 61 -2.12 -14.41 13.74
C GLU A 61 -2.35 -15.10 12.38
N ARG A 62 -1.61 -14.70 11.34
CA ARG A 62 -1.62 -15.35 10.02
C ARG A 62 -1.06 -16.78 10.11
N HIS A 63 0.05 -16.97 10.82
CA HIS A 63 0.61 -18.31 11.04
C HIS A 63 -0.40 -19.21 11.75
N ALA A 64 -1.01 -18.72 12.83
CA ALA A 64 -2.06 -19.42 13.55
C ALA A 64 -3.25 -19.77 12.64
N LEU A 65 -3.76 -18.82 11.85
CA LEU A 65 -4.86 -19.06 10.92
C LEU A 65 -4.55 -20.23 9.98
N TYR A 66 -3.36 -20.25 9.39
CA TYR A 66 -2.95 -21.30 8.43
C TYR A 66 -2.76 -22.66 9.10
N VAL A 67 -2.11 -22.70 10.26
CA VAL A 67 -1.91 -23.93 11.03
C VAL A 67 -3.24 -24.55 11.46
N TYR A 68 -4.20 -23.73 11.91
CA TYR A 68 -5.50 -24.22 12.35
C TYR A 68 -6.48 -24.51 11.20
N ALA A 69 -6.46 -23.73 10.12
CA ALA A 69 -7.42 -23.91 9.01
C ALA A 69 -7.00 -24.97 8.00
N VAL A 70 -5.69 -25.13 7.74
CA VAL A 70 -5.17 -26.00 6.67
C VAL A 70 -3.93 -26.82 7.06
N HIS A 71 -3.55 -26.84 8.34
CA HIS A 71 -2.45 -27.67 8.88
C HIS A 71 -1.11 -27.52 8.15
N ARG A 72 -0.82 -26.31 7.67
CA ARG A 72 0.47 -25.96 7.08
C ARG A 72 0.83 -24.53 7.44
N GLU A 73 2.10 -24.21 7.32
CA GLU A 73 2.55 -22.82 7.46
C GLU A 73 2.21 -22.01 6.20
N PRO A 74 1.89 -20.72 6.36
CA PRO A 74 1.77 -19.84 5.22
C PRO A 74 3.15 -19.59 4.60
N ALA A 75 3.19 -19.29 3.31
CA ALA A 75 4.42 -18.79 2.70
C ALA A 75 4.89 -17.52 3.45
N PRO A 76 6.20 -17.27 3.62
CA PRO A 76 6.66 -16.01 4.20
C PRO A 76 6.08 -14.84 3.41
N ARG A 77 5.55 -13.82 4.11
CA ARG A 77 5.32 -12.54 3.43
C ARG A 77 6.67 -12.07 2.93
N PRO A 78 6.78 -11.60 1.67
CA PRO A 78 8.08 -11.13 1.22
C PRO A 78 8.47 -9.95 2.12
N ARG A 79 9.70 -9.99 2.63
CA ARG A 79 10.22 -8.93 3.51
C ARG A 79 10.98 -7.94 2.65
N PRO A 80 10.88 -6.64 2.94
CA PRO A 80 11.76 -5.66 2.34
C PRO A 80 13.22 -6.08 2.53
N ASP A 81 13.96 -6.22 1.42
CA ASP A 81 15.39 -6.52 1.49
C ASP A 81 16.15 -5.21 1.82
N THR A 82 16.87 -5.20 2.93
CA THR A 82 17.59 -3.99 3.40
C THR A 82 19.08 -4.04 3.10
N SER A 83 19.57 -5.08 2.42
CA SER A 83 21.01 -5.36 2.27
C SER A 83 21.81 -4.23 1.60
N SER A 84 21.16 -3.44 0.75
CA SER A 84 21.75 -2.29 0.04
C SER A 84 21.62 -0.95 0.77
N ILE A 85 20.94 -0.90 1.92
CA ILE A 85 20.67 0.34 2.66
C ILE A 85 21.70 0.55 3.76
N ASP A 86 22.18 1.79 3.87
CA ASP A 86 23.05 2.18 4.97
C ASP A 86 22.35 1.94 6.34
N PRO A 87 22.97 1.24 7.29
CA PRO A 87 22.34 0.92 8.57
C PRO A 87 21.89 2.15 9.36
N TYR A 88 22.62 3.28 9.29
CA TYR A 88 22.22 4.50 9.98
C TYR A 88 21.01 5.15 9.33
N LEU A 89 20.92 5.12 8.00
CA LEU A 89 19.72 5.56 7.30
C LEU A 89 18.53 4.65 7.63
N ALA A 90 18.74 3.33 7.67
CA ALA A 90 17.71 2.38 8.04
C ALA A 90 17.15 2.65 9.44
N ASP A 91 18.03 2.86 10.42
CA ASP A 91 17.63 3.16 11.80
C ASP A 91 16.99 4.53 11.94
N TYR A 92 17.50 5.54 11.22
CA TYR A 92 16.87 6.86 11.15
C TYR A 92 15.41 6.76 10.69
N VAL A 93 15.15 6.04 9.59
CA VAL A 93 13.78 5.86 9.08
C VAL A 93 12.91 5.12 10.10
N ARG A 94 13.40 4.02 10.69
CA ARG A 94 12.64 3.23 11.68
C ARG A 94 12.23 4.04 12.91
N GLN A 95 13.08 4.95 13.36
CA GLN A 95 12.85 5.78 14.56
C GLN A 95 12.09 7.08 14.26
N HIS A 96 11.95 7.45 12.99
CA HIS A 96 11.26 8.68 12.59
C HIS A 96 9.80 8.67 13.07
N GLU A 97 9.34 9.78 13.65
CA GLU A 97 7.97 9.87 14.22
C GLU A 97 6.89 9.93 13.12
N MET A 98 7.20 10.61 12.02
CA MET A 98 6.28 10.73 10.88
C MET A 98 6.31 9.45 10.03
N PRO A 99 5.19 9.08 9.40
CA PRO A 99 5.12 8.01 8.42
C PRO A 99 6.22 8.15 7.35
N ALA A 100 7.10 7.17 7.28
CA ALA A 100 8.25 7.22 6.39
C ALA A 100 8.63 5.85 5.84
N TYR A 101 9.16 5.84 4.62
CA TYR A 101 9.63 4.63 3.95
C TYR A 101 10.77 4.91 2.97
N ILE A 102 11.51 3.86 2.63
CA ILE A 102 12.49 3.82 1.54
C ILE A 102 12.01 2.82 0.50
N SER A 103 12.02 3.22 -0.77
CA SER A 103 11.80 2.32 -1.91
C SER A 103 12.96 2.40 -2.90
N ASP A 104 13.22 1.31 -3.62
CA ASP A 104 14.24 1.28 -4.66
C ASP A 104 13.77 1.87 -6.00
N LEU A 105 14.59 1.72 -7.04
CA LEU A 105 14.30 2.18 -8.40
C LEU A 105 12.94 1.70 -8.91
N ALA A 106 12.59 0.44 -8.63
CA ALA A 106 11.37 -0.22 -9.09
C ALA A 106 10.17 0.01 -8.18
N TRP A 107 10.31 0.87 -7.16
CA TRP A 107 9.31 1.13 -6.13
C TRP A 107 9.03 -0.08 -5.22
N ASP A 108 9.94 -1.04 -5.13
CA ASP A 108 9.86 -2.02 -4.05
C ASP A 108 10.26 -1.33 -2.74
N LEU A 109 9.38 -1.42 -1.75
CA LEU A 109 9.62 -1.02 -0.38
C LEU A 109 10.80 -1.81 0.15
N ARG A 110 11.80 -1.07 0.60
CA ARG A 110 13.02 -1.59 1.21
C ARG A 110 13.00 -1.38 2.71
N ILE A 111 12.41 -0.28 3.19
CA ILE A 111 12.17 0.00 4.61
C ILE A 111 10.86 0.77 4.74
N TYR A 112 10.11 0.55 5.81
CA TYR A 112 9.06 1.45 6.28
C TYR A 112 9.09 1.46 7.81
N ASN A 113 8.61 2.54 8.43
CA ASN A 113 8.54 2.64 9.89
C ASN A 113 7.17 2.25 10.43
N HIS A 114 7.08 2.12 11.76
CA HIS A 114 5.84 1.73 12.42
C HIS A 114 4.70 2.76 12.20
N ALA A 115 5.04 4.06 12.13
CA ALA A 115 4.06 5.11 11.83
C ALA A 115 3.45 4.94 10.43
N ALA A 116 4.26 4.63 9.42
CA ALA A 116 3.80 4.30 8.07
C ALA A 116 2.92 3.06 8.07
N LEU A 117 3.34 1.98 8.71
CA LEU A 117 2.54 0.75 8.75
C LEU A 117 1.17 0.96 9.42
N LYS A 118 1.10 1.78 10.47
CA LYS A 118 -0.16 2.10 11.16
C LYS A 118 -1.16 2.82 10.24
N GLN A 119 -0.67 3.71 9.40
CA GLN A 119 -1.49 4.50 8.47
C GLN A 119 -1.77 3.77 7.16
N TRP A 120 -0.79 3.02 6.66
CA TRP A 120 -0.79 2.32 5.39
C TRP A 120 -0.53 0.85 5.59
N ARG A 121 -1.52 0.16 6.14
CA ARG A 121 -1.42 -1.29 6.41
C ARG A 121 -1.16 -2.10 5.15
N TRP A 122 -1.48 -1.56 3.98
CA TRP A 122 -1.16 -2.15 2.70
C TRP A 122 0.33 -2.42 2.48
N MET A 123 1.22 -1.68 3.15
CA MET A 123 2.67 -1.92 3.08
C MET A 123 3.07 -3.30 3.60
N ALA A 124 2.22 -3.96 4.40
CA ALA A 124 2.40 -5.36 4.80
C ALA A 124 1.98 -6.37 3.72
N TYR A 125 1.14 -5.96 2.75
CA TYR A 125 0.55 -6.84 1.73
C TYR A 125 1.12 -6.59 0.33
N GLY A 126 1.53 -5.36 0.03
CA GLY A 126 2.09 -4.91 -1.24
C GLY A 126 3.45 -4.27 -1.00
N ILE A 127 4.51 -5.01 -1.33
CA ILE A 127 5.88 -4.52 -1.18
C ILE A 127 6.19 -3.51 -2.27
N ASN A 128 5.53 -3.60 -3.42
CA ASN A 128 5.71 -2.63 -4.48
C ASN A 128 4.63 -1.55 -4.45
N ILE A 129 5.06 -0.29 -4.36
CA ILE A 129 4.16 0.86 -4.26
C ILE A 129 3.35 1.05 -5.55
N MET A 130 3.99 0.85 -6.72
CA MET A 130 3.33 1.06 -8.01
C MET A 130 2.22 0.04 -8.25
N ILE A 131 2.52 -1.23 -7.95
CA ILE A 131 1.51 -2.30 -7.98
C ILE A 131 0.36 -1.97 -7.04
N TRP A 132 0.67 -1.59 -5.79
CA TRP A 132 -0.39 -1.24 -4.85
C TRP A 132 -1.28 -0.11 -5.36
N VAL A 133 -0.69 1.02 -5.77
CA VAL A 133 -1.45 2.20 -6.21
C VAL A 133 -2.33 1.90 -7.42
N LEU A 134 -1.82 1.14 -8.38
CA LEU A 134 -2.51 0.94 -9.67
C LEU A 134 -3.49 -0.22 -9.64
N THR A 135 -3.21 -1.28 -8.89
CA THR A 135 -3.95 -2.56 -9.03
C THR A 135 -4.82 -2.90 -7.82
N TYR A 136 -4.54 -2.34 -6.63
CA TYR A 136 -5.30 -2.73 -5.44
C TYR A 136 -6.57 -1.88 -5.30
N PRO A 137 -7.76 -2.50 -5.14
CA PRO A 137 -9.00 -1.75 -4.90
C PRO A 137 -8.94 -0.81 -3.68
N GLU A 138 -8.03 -1.09 -2.75
CA GLU A 138 -7.81 -0.25 -1.58
C GLU A 138 -7.15 1.07 -1.86
N ALA A 139 -6.22 1.11 -2.81
CA ALA A 139 -5.62 2.35 -3.26
C ALA A 139 -6.70 3.26 -3.84
N ARG A 140 -7.63 2.71 -4.65
CA ARG A 140 -8.74 3.47 -5.24
C ARG A 140 -9.68 4.09 -4.21
N MET A 141 -9.70 3.55 -2.99
CA MET A 141 -10.48 4.10 -1.89
C MET A 141 -9.71 5.00 -0.94
N GLN A 142 -8.42 4.75 -0.74
CA GLN A 142 -7.58 5.55 0.15
C GLN A 142 -7.06 6.81 -0.54
N LEU A 143 -6.89 6.78 -1.86
CA LEU A 143 -6.30 7.86 -2.62
C LEU A 143 -7.42 8.71 -3.23
N ILE A 144 -7.62 9.92 -2.72
CA ILE A 144 -8.68 10.83 -3.18
C ILE A 144 -8.32 11.33 -4.58
N ASP A 145 -9.31 11.33 -5.48
CA ASP A 145 -9.10 11.58 -6.92
C ASP A 145 -8.06 10.60 -7.50
N TRP A 146 -8.20 9.32 -7.15
CA TRP A 146 -7.26 8.24 -7.44
C TRP A 146 -6.71 8.30 -8.88
N GLU A 147 -7.57 8.36 -9.89
CA GLU A 147 -7.10 8.26 -11.28
C GLU A 147 -6.21 9.45 -11.66
N ASN A 148 -6.63 10.69 -11.37
CA ASN A 148 -5.96 11.89 -11.84
C ASN A 148 -4.85 12.37 -10.91
N ALA A 149 -5.10 12.37 -9.60
CA ALA A 149 -4.13 12.86 -8.63
C ALA A 149 -3.03 11.83 -8.31
N TRP A 150 -3.27 10.53 -8.51
CA TRP A 150 -2.36 9.46 -8.09
C TRP A 150 -1.91 8.53 -9.20
N ALA A 151 -2.86 7.80 -9.81
CA ALA A 151 -2.58 6.71 -10.74
C ALA A 151 -1.85 7.21 -12.00
N LYS A 152 -2.38 8.24 -12.68
CA LYS A 152 -1.75 8.81 -13.88
C LYS A 152 -0.33 9.35 -13.61
N PRO A 153 -0.08 10.21 -12.60
CA PRO A 153 1.27 10.67 -12.28
C PRO A 153 2.25 9.55 -11.92
N MET A 154 1.80 8.53 -11.19
CA MET A 154 2.64 7.40 -10.81
C MET A 154 2.93 6.47 -11.99
N ALA A 155 1.95 6.20 -12.85
CA ALA A 155 2.14 5.46 -14.09
C ALA A 155 3.13 6.17 -15.03
N ALA A 156 3.06 7.51 -15.13
CA ALA A 156 4.04 8.29 -15.88
C ALA A 156 5.46 8.11 -15.32
N GLN A 157 5.64 8.16 -13.99
CA GLN A 157 6.94 7.92 -13.35
C GLN A 157 7.49 6.51 -13.62
N LEU A 158 6.64 5.48 -13.46
CA LEU A 158 7.03 4.10 -13.72
C LEU A 158 7.47 3.90 -15.16
N ARG A 159 6.70 4.43 -16.11
CA ARG A 159 7.00 4.35 -17.55
C ARG A 159 8.31 5.04 -17.91
N MET A 160 8.55 6.23 -17.35
CA MET A 160 9.82 6.93 -17.52
C MET A 160 11.00 6.11 -16.96
N ALA A 161 10.84 5.51 -15.78
CA ALA A 161 11.88 4.67 -15.18
C ALA A 161 12.15 3.42 -16.03
N ALA A 162 11.11 2.74 -16.51
CA ALA A 162 11.21 1.57 -17.40
C ALA A 162 11.89 1.94 -18.73
N ASN A 163 11.53 3.08 -19.34
CA ASN A 163 12.15 3.56 -20.58
C ASN A 163 13.62 3.93 -20.39
N LYS A 164 13.99 4.49 -19.24
CA LYS A 164 15.39 4.81 -18.91
C LYS A 164 16.23 3.58 -18.56
N ASN A 165 15.60 2.48 -18.14
CA ASN A 165 16.28 1.28 -17.67
C ASN A 165 15.66 0.02 -18.32
N PRO A 166 15.79 -0.14 -19.65
CA PRO A 166 15.10 -1.18 -20.41
C PRO A 166 15.49 -2.61 -19.99
N ASP A 167 16.72 -2.80 -19.52
CA ASP A 167 17.25 -4.11 -19.10
C ASP A 167 16.97 -4.43 -17.62
N HIS A 168 16.28 -3.53 -16.90
CA HIS A 168 16.01 -3.72 -15.47
C HIS A 168 14.85 -4.69 -15.25
N GLN A 169 15.18 -5.97 -15.02
CA GLN A 169 14.21 -7.06 -14.90
C GLN A 169 13.05 -6.75 -13.95
N ARG A 170 13.33 -6.21 -12.76
CA ARG A 170 12.29 -5.94 -11.77
C ARG A 170 11.30 -4.85 -12.21
N LEU A 171 11.75 -3.86 -13.00
CA LEU A 171 10.85 -2.84 -13.54
C LEU A 171 9.93 -3.47 -14.60
N ALA A 172 10.46 -4.34 -15.46
CA ALA A 172 9.68 -5.07 -16.44
C ALA A 172 8.62 -5.98 -15.78
N GLU A 173 8.97 -6.65 -14.67
CA GLU A 173 8.03 -7.46 -13.88
C GLU A 173 6.89 -6.63 -13.31
N VAL A 174 7.19 -5.48 -12.70
CA VAL A 174 6.20 -4.56 -12.14
C VAL A 174 5.23 -4.07 -13.22
N VAL A 175 5.76 -3.65 -14.38
CA VAL A 175 4.94 -3.21 -15.52
C VAL A 175 4.03 -4.33 -16.02
N ARG A 176 4.57 -5.56 -16.15
CA ARG A 176 3.77 -6.72 -16.56
C ARG A 176 2.65 -6.99 -15.56
N GLU A 177 2.96 -7.02 -14.27
CA GLU A 177 1.96 -7.27 -13.21
C GLU A 177 0.83 -6.22 -13.24
N ILE A 178 1.16 -4.94 -13.44
CA ILE A 178 0.17 -3.87 -13.57
C ILE A 178 -0.71 -4.10 -14.82
N ARG A 179 -0.11 -4.39 -15.97
CA ARG A 179 -0.87 -4.62 -17.22
C ARG A 179 -1.75 -5.87 -17.20
N GLU A 180 -1.34 -6.89 -16.45
CA GLU A 180 -2.07 -8.16 -16.31
C GLU A 180 -3.13 -8.13 -15.18
N SER A 181 -3.13 -7.09 -14.34
CA SER A 181 -4.02 -7.00 -13.17
C SER A 181 -5.49 -6.72 -13.52
N ASP A 182 -5.79 -5.55 -14.10
CA ASP A 182 -7.13 -5.15 -14.50
C ASP A 182 -7.12 -4.12 -15.66
N GLU A 183 -8.29 -3.92 -16.27
CA GLU A 183 -8.45 -3.09 -17.47
C GLU A 183 -8.13 -1.61 -17.22
N ASP A 184 -8.48 -1.06 -16.06
CA ASP A 184 -8.18 0.33 -15.72
C ASP A 184 -6.68 0.52 -15.48
N ALA A 185 -6.04 -0.40 -14.74
CA ALA A 185 -4.60 -0.34 -14.48
C ALA A 185 -3.80 -0.38 -15.79
N ARG A 186 -4.17 -1.29 -16.71
CA ARG A 186 -3.59 -1.37 -18.04
C ARG A 186 -3.83 -0.10 -18.85
N ARG A 187 -5.08 0.39 -18.90
CA ARG A 187 -5.45 1.62 -19.62
C ARG A 187 -4.65 2.82 -19.12
N ILE A 188 -4.61 3.05 -17.81
CA ILE A 188 -3.89 4.18 -17.20
C ILE A 188 -2.39 4.09 -17.47
N TYR A 189 -1.81 2.89 -17.40
CA TYR A 189 -0.40 2.69 -17.73
C TYR A 189 -0.10 2.91 -19.21
N ASP A 190 -1.02 2.62 -20.12
CA ASP A 190 -0.80 2.77 -21.56
C ASP A 190 -1.15 4.18 -22.07
N GLU A 191 -2.08 4.90 -21.41
CA GLU A 191 -2.41 6.30 -21.69
C GLU A 191 -1.19 7.21 -21.45
N ASP A 192 -0.66 7.85 -22.49
CA ASP A 192 0.48 8.76 -22.40
C ASP A 192 0.03 10.15 -21.92
N VAL A 193 -0.09 10.32 -20.60
CA VAL A 193 -0.40 11.60 -19.97
C VAL A 193 0.88 12.23 -19.42
N THR A 194 1.37 13.23 -20.14
CA THR A 194 2.61 13.95 -19.87
C THR A 194 2.39 15.03 -18.81
N SER A 195 2.37 14.67 -17.53
CA SER A 195 2.60 15.65 -16.46
C SER A 195 3.35 15.01 -15.31
N TYR A 196 4.66 15.25 -15.34
CA TYR A 196 5.58 14.87 -14.29
C TYR A 196 5.47 15.85 -13.13
N THR A 197 4.95 15.40 -12.00
CA THR A 197 5.02 16.15 -10.74
C THR A 197 6.02 15.44 -9.84
N HIS A 198 7.12 16.11 -9.50
CA HIS A 198 8.01 15.61 -8.46
C HIS A 198 7.19 15.44 -7.17
N PRO A 199 7.33 14.32 -6.45
CA PRO A 199 6.57 14.09 -5.23
C PRO A 199 6.97 15.04 -4.10
N ASP A 200 8.13 15.70 -4.17
CA ASP A 200 8.61 16.61 -3.15
C ASP A 200 7.76 17.89 -3.07
N GLY A 201 7.23 18.16 -1.87
CA GLY A 201 6.27 19.23 -1.64
C GLY A 201 4.89 18.96 -2.24
N SER A 202 4.62 17.76 -2.77
CA SER A 202 3.32 17.48 -3.39
C SER A 202 2.24 17.29 -2.32
N HIS A 203 1.19 18.09 -2.43
CA HIS A 203 -0.01 17.97 -1.61
C HIS A 203 -0.89 16.82 -2.13
N ARG A 204 -1.29 15.95 -1.21
CA ARG A 204 -1.94 14.69 -1.49
C ARG A 204 -3.11 14.50 -0.54
N ARG A 205 -4.29 14.29 -1.11
CA ARG A 205 -5.50 14.02 -0.34
C ARG A 205 -5.70 12.52 -0.21
N ILE A 206 -5.90 12.04 1.02
CA ILE A 206 -6.08 10.64 1.34
C ILE A 206 -7.17 10.40 2.38
N TYR A 207 -7.72 9.19 2.37
CA TYR A 207 -8.45 8.61 3.49
C TYR A 207 -7.56 7.64 4.23
N LEU A 208 -7.36 7.86 5.53
CA LEU A 208 -6.63 6.93 6.38
C LEU A 208 -7.57 5.87 6.99
N PRO A 209 -7.16 4.59 7.03
CA PRO A 209 -7.89 3.55 7.75
C PRO A 209 -8.21 3.99 9.19
N HIS A 210 -9.41 3.65 9.67
CA HIS A 210 -9.90 3.95 11.02
C HIS A 210 -10.28 5.41 11.32
N HIS A 211 -10.25 6.31 10.34
CA HIS A 211 -10.59 7.73 10.53
C HIS A 211 -11.97 8.16 9.97
N HIS A 212 -12.93 7.24 9.88
CA HIS A 212 -14.36 7.53 9.56
C HIS A 212 -14.59 8.43 8.32
N ASP A 213 -13.85 8.17 7.23
CA ASP A 213 -13.90 8.93 5.97
C ASP A 213 -13.60 10.42 6.16
N ARG A 214 -12.74 10.75 7.12
CA ARG A 214 -12.12 12.07 7.21
C ARG A 214 -11.07 12.18 6.10
N GLU A 215 -11.20 13.23 5.29
CA GLU A 215 -10.15 13.60 4.34
C GLU A 215 -8.94 14.14 5.11
N PHE A 216 -7.76 13.67 4.75
CA PHE A 216 -6.49 14.20 5.21
C PHE A 216 -5.75 14.77 4.01
N GLU A 217 -5.14 15.92 4.21
CA GLU A 217 -4.15 16.45 3.28
C GLU A 217 -2.77 16.20 3.88
N VAL A 218 -1.92 15.54 3.10
CA VAL A 218 -0.54 15.28 3.46
C VAL A 218 0.39 15.87 2.42
N VAL A 219 1.55 16.31 2.84
CA VAL A 219 2.64 16.71 1.97
C VAL A 219 3.66 15.58 1.96
N TRP A 220 4.03 15.12 0.76
CA TRP A 220 5.12 14.17 0.61
C TRP A 220 6.43 14.93 0.46
N LEU A 221 7.40 14.61 1.33
CA LEU A 221 8.76 15.09 1.24
C LEU A 221 9.61 13.98 0.65
N GLY A 222 10.27 14.27 -0.47
CA GLY A 222 11.01 13.28 -1.24
C GLY A 222 12.50 13.54 -1.21
N PHE A 223 13.26 12.58 -0.69
CA PHE A 223 14.72 12.64 -0.62
C PHE A 223 15.34 11.50 -1.40
N THR A 224 16.52 11.77 -1.94
CA THR A 224 17.33 10.77 -2.65
C THR A 224 18.66 10.61 -1.91
N PRO A 225 18.99 9.41 -1.39
CA PRO A 225 20.28 9.17 -0.76
C PRO A 225 21.44 9.39 -1.74
N LEU A 226 22.49 10.10 -1.34
CA LEU A 226 23.65 10.32 -2.20
C LEU A 226 24.38 9.03 -2.56
N ARG A 227 24.34 8.03 -1.67
CA ARG A 227 24.99 6.73 -1.86
C ARG A 227 24.33 5.90 -2.96
N ASP A 228 23.01 6.02 -3.10
CA ASP A 228 22.24 5.38 -4.16
C ASP A 228 21.14 6.33 -4.62
N PRO A 229 21.40 7.11 -5.69
CA PRO A 229 20.44 8.07 -6.20
C PRO A 229 19.17 7.45 -6.81
N THR A 230 19.14 6.12 -6.97
CA THR A 230 17.97 5.41 -7.49
C THR A 230 16.93 5.13 -6.41
N MET A 231 17.34 5.17 -5.13
CA MET A 231 16.45 5.03 -3.99
C MET A 231 15.70 6.32 -3.70
N ARG A 232 14.53 6.15 -3.08
CA ARG A 232 13.64 7.24 -2.66
C ARG A 232 13.32 7.06 -1.19
N PHE A 233 13.67 8.05 -0.39
CA PHE A 233 13.21 8.18 0.98
C PHE A 233 12.05 9.16 1.01
N ILE A 234 10.87 8.68 1.40
CA ILE A 234 9.64 9.46 1.44
C ILE A 234 9.20 9.62 2.89
N VAL A 235 8.88 10.86 3.26
CA VAL A 235 8.23 11.20 4.53
C VAL A 235 6.90 11.86 4.21
N SER A 236 5.84 11.46 4.92
CA SER A 236 4.54 12.11 4.80
C SER A 236 4.24 12.93 6.03
N VAL A 237 4.01 14.22 5.82
CA VAL A 237 3.68 15.18 6.88
C VAL A 237 2.24 15.67 6.71
N PRO A 238 1.46 15.84 7.78
CA PRO A 238 0.16 16.50 7.71
C PRO A 238 0.33 17.92 7.17
N ALA A 239 -0.50 18.34 6.21
CA ALA A 239 -0.41 19.67 5.62
C ALA A 239 -0.77 20.80 6.61
N ASP A 240 -1.49 20.47 7.68
CA ASP A 240 -1.81 21.37 8.80
C ASP A 240 -0.68 21.50 9.83
N SER A 241 0.39 20.71 9.71
CA SER A 241 1.61 20.90 10.49
C SER A 241 2.32 22.16 9.99
N GLN A 242 2.08 23.30 10.65
CA GLN A 242 2.85 24.51 10.37
C GLN A 242 4.34 24.20 10.60
N PRO A 243 5.22 24.45 9.63
CA PRO A 243 6.65 24.35 9.85
C PRO A 243 7.03 25.34 10.95
N THR A 244 7.43 24.82 12.11
CA THR A 244 7.90 25.62 13.23
C THR A 244 9.03 26.53 12.78
N GLY A 245 8.80 27.85 12.77
CA GLY A 245 9.86 28.84 12.61
C GLY A 245 10.09 29.45 11.22
N LEU A 246 9.20 29.24 10.23
CA LEU A 246 9.26 30.06 9.00
C LEU A 246 8.67 31.45 9.26
N PRO A 247 9.42 32.55 9.04
CA PRO A 247 8.84 33.89 9.08
C PRO A 247 7.71 34.00 8.03
N PRO A 248 6.66 34.80 8.28
CA PRO A 248 5.62 35.03 7.28
C PRO A 248 6.26 35.55 5.99
N ALA A 249 5.82 35.02 4.85
CA ALA A 249 6.27 35.45 3.54
C ALA A 249 6.05 36.97 3.40
N LEU A 250 7.11 37.69 3.02
CA LEU A 250 7.09 39.13 2.71
C LEU A 250 6.36 39.41 1.40
#